data_AF-A0A1D2WZH5-F1
#
_entry.id   AF-A0A1D2WZH5-F1
#
_cell.length_a   1.000
_cell.length_b   1.000
_cell.length_c   1.000
_cell.angle_alpha   90.00
_cell.angle_beta   90.00
_cell.angle_gamma   90.00
#
_symmetry.space_group_name_H-M   'P 1'
#
loop_
_entity.id
_entity.type
_entity.pdbx_description
1 polymer ?
#
loop_
_entity_poly.entity_id
_entity_poly.type
_entity_poly.pdbx_seq_one_letter_code
_entity_poly.pdbx_strand_id
1 'polypeptide(L)'
;MTDCDLCGRALPSVIPVRVFRSRLKFAYPEGVWKGLCETCLDSSQKTYLSINKDEISCRRNKCILCGKKGRVYPVEIQIPDFSKGVVIKKVNVCTKCLDSINETYIRFKREQIKSSSFEHGHGYIHEH
;
A
#
# COMPACT_ATOMS: atom_id res chain seq x y z
N MET A 1 -12.43 -7.09 11.12
CA MET A 1 -11.03 -7.32 10.72
C MET A 1 -10.96 -7.38 9.21
N THR A 2 -9.93 -6.80 8.62
CA THR A 2 -9.70 -6.78 7.17
C THR A 2 -8.27 -7.23 6.89
N ASP A 3 -8.08 -7.98 5.82
CA ASP A 3 -6.76 -8.48 5.44
C ASP A 3 -6.01 -7.48 4.56
N CYS A 4 -4.70 -7.39 4.73
CA CYS A 4 -3.83 -6.67 3.82
C CYS A 4 -3.80 -7.40 2.46
N ASP A 5 -4.18 -6.70 1.39
CA ASP A 5 -4.22 -7.23 0.01
C ASP A 5 -2.84 -7.60 -0.57
N LEU A 6 -1.74 -7.27 0.13
CA LEU A 6 -0.38 -7.65 -0.27
C LEU A 6 0.18 -8.81 0.56
N CYS A 7 0.19 -8.70 1.90
CA CYS A 7 0.81 -9.71 2.76
C CYS A 7 -0.17 -10.68 3.44
N GLY A 8 -1.48 -10.44 3.32
CA GLY A 8 -2.51 -11.29 3.93
C GLY A 8 -2.65 -11.16 5.45
N ARG A 9 -1.94 -10.22 6.09
CA ARG A 9 -2.05 -10.00 7.54
C ARG A 9 -3.43 -9.42 7.86
N ALA A 10 -4.17 -10.08 8.75
CA ALA A 10 -5.42 -9.58 9.31
C ALA A 10 -5.17 -8.44 10.30
N LEU A 11 -5.83 -7.30 10.09
CA LEU A 11 -5.66 -6.10 10.91
C LEU A 11 -7.03 -5.50 11.29
N PRO A 12 -7.10 -4.71 12.39
CA PRO A 12 -8.30 -3.95 12.72
C PRO A 12 -8.65 -2.92 11.64
N SER A 13 -7.64 -2.27 11.08
CA SER A 13 -7.76 -1.28 10.02
C SER A 13 -6.65 -1.45 8.97
N VAL A 14 -6.96 -1.01 7.75
CA VAL A 14 -6.06 -1.01 6.60
C VAL A 14 -6.13 0.34 5.91
N ILE A 15 -5.04 0.77 5.29
CA ILE A 15 -4.98 2.01 4.52
C ILE A 15 -5.59 1.76 3.13
N PRO A 16 -6.67 2.48 2.75
CA PRO A 16 -7.35 2.26 1.48
C PRO A 16 -6.57 2.88 0.32
N VAL A 17 -6.15 2.04 -0.61
CA VAL A 17 -5.50 2.37 -1.89
C VAL A 17 -6.47 2.12 -3.03
N ARG A 18 -6.62 3.11 -3.90
CA ARG A 18 -7.50 3.01 -5.07
C ARG A 18 -6.80 2.28 -6.21
N VAL A 19 -7.44 1.28 -6.80
CA VAL A 19 -6.87 0.52 -7.93
C VAL A 19 -7.87 0.30 -9.05
N PHE A 20 -7.39 0.31 -10.29
CA PHE A 20 -8.24 0.17 -11.48
C PHE A 20 -8.13 -1.22 -12.09
N ARG A 21 -9.14 -2.07 -11.85
CA ARG A 21 -9.22 -3.42 -12.45
C ARG A 21 -9.94 -3.35 -13.79
N SER A 22 -9.24 -3.69 -14.88
CA SER A 22 -9.83 -3.64 -16.23
C SER A 22 -11.13 -4.45 -16.37
N ARG A 23 -11.22 -5.61 -15.70
CA ARG A 23 -12.41 -6.46 -15.70
C ARG A 23 -13.61 -5.86 -14.95
N LEU A 24 -13.38 -4.89 -14.07
CA LEU A 24 -14.41 -4.27 -13.25
C LEU A 24 -14.72 -2.84 -13.70
N LYS A 25 -14.10 -2.34 -14.78
CA LYS A 25 -14.26 -0.96 -15.24
C LYS A 25 -15.71 -0.57 -15.53
N PHE A 26 -16.53 -1.52 -16.00
CA PHE A 26 -17.94 -1.26 -16.30
C PHE A 26 -18.77 -1.00 -15.03
N ALA A 27 -18.59 -1.81 -13.98
CA ALA A 27 -19.32 -1.67 -12.73
C ALA A 27 -18.70 -0.64 -11.78
N TYR A 28 -17.38 -0.44 -11.87
CA TYR A 28 -16.59 0.43 -11.01
C TYR A 28 -15.65 1.29 -11.86
N PRO A 29 -16.18 2.30 -12.58
CA PRO A 29 -15.38 3.18 -13.43
C PRO A 29 -14.35 3.98 -12.63
N GLU A 30 -14.76 4.34 -11.42
CA GLU A 30 -13.98 4.98 -10.39
C GLU A 30 -12.92 4.05 -9.75
N GLY A 31 -12.81 2.78 -10.16
CA GLY A 31 -11.90 1.82 -9.55
C GLY A 31 -12.43 1.24 -8.24
N VAL A 32 -11.63 0.37 -7.63
CA VAL A 32 -11.98 -0.37 -6.42
C VAL A 32 -10.95 -0.10 -5.33
N TRP A 33 -11.39 -0.22 -4.07
CA TRP A 33 -10.53 -0.04 -2.92
C TRP A 33 -9.81 -1.35 -2.57
N LYS A 34 -8.53 -1.21 -2.23
CA LYS A 34 -7.65 -2.25 -1.69
C LYS A 34 -7.08 -1.79 -0.37
N GLY A 35 -7.00 -2.68 0.61
CA GLY A 35 -6.51 -2.38 1.94
C GLY A 35 -5.05 -2.81 2.08
N LEU A 36 -4.15 -1.86 2.38
CA LEU A 36 -2.75 -2.17 2.70
C LEU A 36 -2.46 -1.93 4.17
N CYS A 37 -1.61 -2.76 4.77
CA CYS A 37 -0.99 -2.41 6.05
C CYS A 37 0.11 -1.37 5.85
N GLU A 38 0.48 -0.67 6.92
CA GLU A 38 1.51 0.38 6.88
C GLU A 38 2.84 -0.15 6.33
N THR A 39 3.30 -1.31 6.78
CA THR A 39 4.55 -1.92 6.29
C THR A 39 4.51 -2.20 4.78
N CYS A 40 3.38 -2.68 4.26
CA CYS A 40 3.24 -2.94 2.83
C CYS A 40 3.13 -1.64 2.01
N LEU A 41 2.52 -0.60 2.57
CA LEU A 41 2.47 0.73 1.98
C LEU A 41 3.89 1.32 1.88
N ASP A 42 4.67 1.25 2.96
CA ASP A 42 6.05 1.71 3.02
C ASP A 42 6.96 0.96 2.04
N SER A 43 6.91 -0.39 2.03
CA SER A 43 7.69 -1.20 1.09
C SER A 43 7.35 -0.86 -0.36
N SER A 44 6.06 -0.69 -0.67
CA SER A 44 5.62 -0.35 -2.02
C SER A 44 6.08 1.04 -2.45
N GLN A 45 6.06 2.01 -1.53
CA GLN A 45 6.53 3.37 -1.79
C GLN A 45 8.06 3.41 -1.98
N LYS A 46 8.83 2.64 -1.20
CA LYS A 46 10.26 2.45 -1.43
C LYS A 46 10.53 1.87 -2.82
N THR A 47 9.76 0.86 -3.25
CA THR A 47 9.85 0.34 -4.61
C THR A 47 9.55 1.44 -5.63
N TYR A 48 8.48 2.22 -5.45
CA TYR A 48 8.14 3.34 -6.34
C TYR A 48 9.27 4.36 -6.50
N LEU A 49 9.97 4.70 -5.42
CA LEU A 49 11.10 5.63 -5.47
C LEU A 49 12.35 5.03 -6.15
N SER A 50 12.54 3.71 -6.02
CA SER A 50 13.71 3.00 -6.57
C SER A 50 13.60 2.65 -8.06
N ILE A 51 12.40 2.68 -8.64
CA ILE A 51 12.21 2.23 -10.03
C ILE A 51 12.74 3.27 -11.02
N ASN A 52 13.66 2.84 -11.88
CA ASN A 52 13.96 3.60 -13.08
C ASN A 52 12.83 3.37 -14.10
N LYS A 53 11.98 4.39 -14.30
CA LYS A 53 10.84 4.32 -15.23
C LYS A 53 11.31 4.16 -16.69
N ASP A 54 12.51 4.62 -17.02
CA ASP A 54 13.09 4.61 -18.37
C ASP A 54 13.75 3.27 -18.73
N GLU A 55 14.10 2.46 -17.73
CA GLU A 55 14.69 1.14 -17.96
C GLU A 55 13.65 0.18 -18.57
N ILE A 56 13.92 -0.41 -19.75
CA ILE A 56 12.99 -1.36 -20.37
C ILE A 56 13.03 -2.69 -19.60
N SER A 57 12.22 -2.80 -18.55
CA SER A 57 12.09 -4.06 -17.80
C SER A 57 11.38 -5.12 -18.67
N CYS A 58 12.07 -6.23 -18.93
CA CYS A 58 11.53 -7.39 -19.63
C CYS A 58 10.51 -8.19 -18.79
N ARG A 59 10.35 -7.90 -17.48
CA ARG A 59 9.46 -8.67 -16.60
C ARG A 59 8.01 -8.30 -16.83
N ARG A 60 7.33 -9.09 -17.67
CA ARG A 60 5.87 -9.07 -17.81
C ARG A 60 5.25 -10.09 -16.87
N ASN A 61 4.48 -9.62 -15.88
CA ASN A 61 3.70 -10.51 -15.01
C ASN A 61 2.35 -9.85 -14.67
N LYS A 62 1.50 -10.57 -13.94
CA LYS A 62 0.23 -10.08 -13.42
C LYS A 62 0.48 -9.22 -12.19
N CYS A 63 -0.05 -7.99 -12.17
CA CYS A 63 -0.11 -7.16 -10.97
C CYS A 63 -1.05 -7.80 -9.94
N ILE A 64 -0.58 -7.96 -8.71
CA ILE A 64 -1.36 -8.57 -7.62
C ILE A 64 -2.59 -7.74 -7.26
N LEU A 65 -2.49 -6.41 -7.30
CA LEU A 65 -3.56 -5.51 -6.89
C LEU A 65 -4.67 -5.35 -7.95
N CYS A 66 -4.29 -4.99 -9.18
CA CYS A 66 -5.27 -4.72 -10.24
C CYS A 66 -5.55 -5.92 -11.15
N GLY A 67 -4.68 -6.92 -11.15
CA GLY A 67 -4.78 -8.10 -12.01
C GLY A 67 -4.36 -7.88 -13.46
N LYS A 68 -3.93 -6.67 -13.86
CA LYS A 68 -3.45 -6.39 -15.22
C LYS A 68 -2.12 -7.11 -15.46
N LYS A 69 -1.98 -7.76 -16.63
CA LYS A 69 -0.69 -8.30 -17.11
C LYS A 69 0.11 -7.17 -17.77
N GLY A 70 1.39 -7.04 -17.47
CA GLY A 70 2.25 -6.02 -18.05
C GLY A 70 3.56 -5.87 -17.27
N ARG A 71 4.23 -4.73 -17.46
CA ARG A 71 5.42 -4.37 -16.67
C ARG A 71 5.04 -4.24 -15.20
N VAL A 72 5.78 -4.95 -14.36
CA VAL A 72 5.58 -5.01 -12.91
C VAL A 72 6.93 -4.95 -12.21
N TYR A 73 6.90 -4.53 -10.95
CA TYR A 73 8.07 -4.42 -10.10
C TYR A 73 7.87 -5.26 -8.85
N PRO A 74 8.93 -5.93 -8.38
CA PRO A 74 8.86 -6.74 -7.18
C PRO A 74 8.85 -5.84 -5.94
N VAL A 75 7.76 -5.88 -5.19
CA VAL A 75 7.65 -5.29 -3.86
C VAL A 75 7.96 -6.37 -2.83
N GLU A 76 8.84 -6.06 -1.88
CA GLU A 76 9.16 -6.96 -0.77
C GLU A 76 8.10 -6.84 0.32
N ILE A 77 7.50 -7.98 0.67
CA ILE A 77 6.47 -8.10 1.69
C ILE A 77 6.94 -9.07 2.77
N GLN A 78 6.53 -8.79 4.00
CA GLN A 78 6.79 -9.65 5.16
C GLN A 78 5.50 -10.40 5.49
N ILE A 79 5.55 -11.73 5.46
CA ILE A 79 4.44 -12.60 5.78
C ILE A 79 4.77 -13.35 7.08
N PRO A 80 3.94 -13.24 8.13
CA PRO A 80 4.11 -14.04 9.33
C PRO A 80 3.87 -15.52 9.01
N ASP A 81 4.77 -16.37 9.48
CA ASP A 81 4.77 -17.83 9.30
C ASP A 81 4.96 -18.47 10.68
N PHE A 82 4.07 -19.40 11.04
CA PHE A 82 4.07 -20.00 12.38
C PHE A 82 5.34 -20.80 12.70
N SER A 83 6.02 -21.35 11.69
CA SER A 83 7.21 -22.18 11.89
C SER A 83 8.51 -21.39 11.71
N LYS A 84 8.52 -20.41 10.82
CA LYS A 84 9.73 -19.67 10.40
C LYS A 84 9.77 -18.22 10.90
N GLY A 85 8.76 -17.80 11.64
CA GLY A 85 8.64 -16.43 12.14
C GLY A 85 8.14 -15.47 11.06
N VAL A 86 9.05 -14.81 10.35
CA VAL A 86 8.71 -13.86 9.27
C VAL A 86 9.42 -14.27 7.99
N VAL A 87 8.63 -14.51 6.94
CA VAL A 87 9.13 -14.86 5.61
C VAL A 87 9.03 -13.65 4.69
N ILE A 88 10.15 -13.28 4.06
CA ILE A 88 10.19 -12.23 3.04
C ILE A 88 9.81 -12.83 1.69
N LYS A 89 8.81 -12.26 1.02
CA LYS A 89 8.41 -12.63 -0.34
C LYS A 89 8.39 -11.41 -1.25
N LYS A 90 8.48 -11.65 -2.56
CA LYS A 90 8.35 -10.60 -3.59
C LYS A 90 7.02 -10.77 -4.31
N VAL A 91 6.22 -9.70 -4.36
CA VAL A 91 4.96 -9.64 -5.10
C VAL A 91 5.03 -8.60 -6.22
N ASN A 92 4.36 -8.88 -7.32
CA ASN A 92 4.44 -8.04 -8.51
C ASN A 92 3.38 -6.94 -8.50
N VAL A 93 3.82 -5.67 -8.57
CA VAL A 93 2.93 -4.50 -8.63
C VAL A 93 3.26 -3.68 -9.88
N CYS A 94 2.24 -3.25 -10.64
CA CYS A 94 2.46 -2.42 -11.83
C CYS A 94 2.61 -0.93 -11.48
N THR A 95 3.19 -0.15 -12.40
CA THR A 95 3.43 1.29 -12.23
C THR A 95 2.18 2.05 -11.76
N LYS A 96 1.03 1.85 -12.43
CA LYS A 96 -0.22 2.54 -12.07
C LYS A 96 -0.65 2.28 -10.63
N CYS A 97 -0.46 1.06 -10.13
CA CYS A 97 -0.77 0.76 -8.74
C CYS A 97 0.27 1.37 -7.78
N LEU A 98 1.55 1.40 -8.17
CA LEU A 98 2.58 2.08 -7.39
C LEU A 98 2.36 3.60 -7.33
N ASP A 99 1.90 4.24 -8.40
CA ASP A 99 1.52 5.66 -8.42
C ASP A 99 0.41 5.94 -7.38
N SER A 100 -0.66 5.15 -7.39
CA SER A 100 -1.76 5.28 -6.42
C SER A 100 -1.32 4.98 -4.97
N ILE A 101 -0.38 4.06 -4.78
CA ILE A 101 0.23 3.79 -3.47
C ILE A 101 1.01 5.01 -3.01
N ASN A 102 1.84 5.60 -3.88
CA ASN A 102 2.64 6.78 -3.54
C ASN A 102 1.75 7.97 -3.14
N GLU A 103 0.68 8.25 -3.89
CA GLU A 103 -0.31 9.28 -3.54
C GLU A 103 -0.94 9.00 -2.17
N THR A 104 -1.33 7.75 -1.93
CA THR A 104 -1.94 7.32 -0.66
C THR A 104 -0.95 7.45 0.50
N TYR A 105 0.32 7.09 0.30
CA TYR A 105 1.39 7.21 1.28
C TYR A 105 1.60 8.67 1.70
N ILE A 106 1.71 9.58 0.72
CA ILE A 106 1.88 11.01 0.99
C ILE A 106 0.71 11.55 1.81
N ARG A 107 -0.53 11.20 1.45
CA ARG A 107 -1.73 11.58 2.21
C ARG A 107 -1.69 11.02 3.62
N PHE A 108 -1.42 9.71 3.76
CA PHE A 108 -1.41 9.01 5.04
C PHE A 108 -0.38 9.59 6.02
N LYS A 109 0.87 9.80 5.57
CA LYS A 109 1.90 10.40 6.44
C LYS A 109 1.57 11.85 6.81
N ARG A 110 0.96 12.63 5.90
CA ARG A 110 0.47 13.98 6.22
C ARG A 110 -0.61 13.97 7.30
N GLU A 111 -1.54 13.02 7.24
CA GLU A 111 -2.59 12.85 8.25
C GLU A 111 -2.01 12.46 9.60
N GLN A 112 -1.05 11.52 9.64
CA GLN A 112 -0.38 11.13 10.88
C GLN A 112 0.36 12.30 11.55
N ILE A 113 1.04 13.14 10.77
CA ILE A 113 1.70 14.34 11.31
C ILE A 113 0.66 15.30 11.89
N LYS A 114 -0.46 15.53 11.19
CA LYS A 114 -1.53 16.39 11.70
C LYS A 114 -2.10 15.85 13.01
N SER A 115 -2.43 14.55 13.09
CA SER A 115 -2.96 13.96 14.32
C SER A 115 -1.97 14.07 15.49
N SER A 116 -0.67 13.83 15.26
CA SER A 116 0.34 13.97 16.32
C SER A 116 0.52 15.41 16.82
N SER A 117 0.25 16.41 15.98
CA SER A 117 0.34 17.82 16.36
C SER A 117 -0.81 18.28 17.25
N PHE A 118 -1.96 17.59 17.24
CA PHE A 118 -3.11 17.94 18.10
C PHE A 118 -3.03 17.31 19.50
N GLU A 119 -2.26 16.24 19.69
CA GLU A 119 -2.18 15.53 20.99
C GLU A 119 -1.30 16.25 22.04
N HIS A 120 -0.58 17.32 21.68
CA HIS A 120 0.24 18.09 22.62
C HIS A 120 -0.47 19.34 23.21
N GLY A 121 -1.79 19.49 23.01
CA GLY A 121 -2.54 20.71 23.33
C GLY A 121 -3.50 20.68 24.53
N HIS A 122 -3.56 19.60 25.31
CA HIS A 122 -4.44 19.52 26.50
C HIS A 122 -3.67 19.66 27.82
N GLY A 123 -3.09 20.84 28.03
CA GLY A 123 -2.76 21.31 29.38
C GLY A 123 -4.03 21.78 30.06
N TYR A 124 -4.63 20.93 30.89
CA TYR A 124 -5.72 21.33 31.78
C TYR A 124 -5.17 22.31 32.82
N ILE A 125 -5.50 23.60 32.68
CA ILE A 125 -5.36 24.57 33.77
C ILE A 125 -6.55 24.34 34.71
N HIS A 126 -6.30 23.70 35.85
CA HIS A 126 -7.18 23.80 37.02
C HIS A 126 -6.75 25.05 37.79
N GLU A 127 -7.51 26.14 37.70
CA GLU A 127 -7.46 27.22 38.69
C GLU A 127 -8.31 26.81 39.89
N HIS A 128 -7.77 27.01 41.09
CA HIS A 128 -8.34 26.66 42.39
C HIS A 128 -8.48 27.91 43.24
#